data_AF-A0A0A9Y5K8-F1
#
_entry.id   AF-A0A0A9Y5K8-F1
#
_cell.length_a   1.000
_cell.length_b   1.000
_cell.length_c   1.000
_cell.angle_alpha   90.00
_cell.angle_beta   90.00
_cell.angle_gamma   90.00
#
_symmetry.space_group_name_H-M   'P 1'
#
loop_
_entity.id
_entity.type
_entity.pdbx_description
1 polymer ?
#
loop_
_entity_poly.entity_id
_entity_poly.type
_entity_poly.pdbx_seq_one_letter_code
_entity_poly.pdbx_strand_id
1 'polypeptide(L)'
;VADMRGAPAAVLLLAIAANAAYIAKPIKAKDEQDLSKVPGTPGVDYPLFRSVPPTNFHCGNVPYAPGMYANVETGCQAYHVCHDGREGHQGASFLCPNGTLFNQHEFACDWWYNVNCADAQKLYDLNLDPEKNPFFPKKKPEEEQHYAIPQYDQY
;
A
#
# COMPACT_ATOMS: atom_id res chain seq x y z
N VAL A 1 -48.93 53.40 33.49
CA VAL A 1 -47.65 52.97 34.10
C VAL A 1 -46.56 53.29 33.09
N ALA A 2 -45.55 54.05 33.52
CA ALA A 2 -44.42 54.69 32.81
C ALA A 2 -43.75 53.83 31.69
N ASP A 3 -43.32 54.33 30.53
CA ASP A 3 -42.40 55.44 30.16
C ASP A 3 -40.90 55.04 30.18
N MET A 4 -40.34 55.04 28.94
CA MET A 4 -38.98 55.29 28.40
C MET A 4 -37.65 54.96 29.13
N ARG A 5 -36.62 54.89 28.26
CA ARG A 5 -35.16 55.07 28.46
C ARG A 5 -34.47 53.76 28.85
N GLY A 6 -33.59 53.23 28.01
CA GLY A 6 -32.25 53.78 27.79
C GLY A 6 -31.28 52.93 28.60
N ALA A 7 -30.32 52.29 27.93
CA ALA A 7 -29.35 51.39 28.55
C ALA A 7 -28.57 52.08 29.70
N PRO A 8 -28.29 51.39 30.82
CA PRO A 8 -27.10 51.67 31.60
C PRO A 8 -25.91 51.01 30.90
N ALA A 9 -25.00 51.83 30.40
CA ALA A 9 -23.70 51.45 29.87
C ALA A 9 -22.83 50.87 30.99
N ALA A 10 -22.95 49.57 31.31
CA ALA A 10 -22.09 48.97 32.33
C ALA A 10 -22.01 47.44 32.33
N VAL A 11 -22.11 46.74 31.19
CA VAL A 11 -21.62 45.34 31.11
C VAL A 11 -20.99 45.06 29.73
N LEU A 12 -20.20 46.01 29.25
CA LEU A 12 -19.20 45.78 28.21
C LEU A 12 -17.86 45.67 28.94
N LEU A 13 -17.36 44.44 29.09
CA LEU A 13 -16.11 43.95 29.72
C LEU A 13 -16.54 42.74 30.56
N LEU A 14 -16.70 41.56 29.95
CA LEU A 14 -15.68 40.52 29.99
C LEU A 14 -15.87 39.59 28.78
N ALA A 15 -15.72 40.13 27.58
CA ALA A 15 -15.25 39.31 26.48
C ALA A 15 -13.72 39.15 26.65
N ILE A 16 -13.21 37.97 26.27
CA ILE A 16 -11.79 37.66 26.00
C ILE A 16 -10.94 37.27 27.24
N ALA A 17 -11.15 36.07 27.77
CA ALA A 17 -10.06 35.34 28.44
C ALA A 17 -10.23 33.82 28.36
N ALA A 18 -10.55 33.31 27.17
CA ALA A 18 -10.35 31.91 26.83
C ALA A 18 -9.47 31.85 25.57
N ASN A 19 -8.26 32.39 25.65
CA ASN A 19 -7.29 32.31 24.57
C ASN A 19 -5.94 31.87 25.10
N ALA A 20 -5.33 30.96 24.32
CA ALA A 20 -3.90 30.69 24.24
C ALA A 20 -3.26 29.68 25.21
N ALA A 21 -3.95 28.60 25.59
CA ALA A 21 -3.26 27.45 26.21
C ALA A 21 -3.57 26.07 25.61
N TYR A 22 -4.39 25.98 24.55
CA TYR A 22 -4.22 24.88 23.60
C TYR A 22 -3.09 25.26 22.65
N ILE A 23 -1.87 25.30 23.21
CA ILE A 23 -0.66 25.33 22.40
C ILE A 23 -0.70 24.02 21.63
N ALA A 24 -1.17 24.06 20.38
CA ALA A 24 -0.97 22.97 19.46
C ALA A 24 0.52 22.63 19.55
N LYS A 25 0.84 21.48 20.14
CA LYS A 25 2.21 20.97 20.11
C LYS A 25 2.61 21.05 18.65
N PRO A 26 3.76 21.66 18.30
CA PRO A 26 4.19 21.66 16.92
C PRO A 26 4.15 20.21 16.46
N ILE A 27 3.38 19.92 15.41
CA ILE A 27 3.47 18.62 14.75
C ILE A 27 4.93 18.53 14.37
N LYS A 28 5.69 17.73 15.11
CA LYS A 28 7.06 17.41 14.73
C LYS A 28 6.91 16.87 13.32
N ALA A 29 7.51 17.53 12.33
CA ALA A 29 7.78 16.94 11.04
C ALA A 29 8.77 15.79 11.28
N LYS A 30 8.27 14.70 11.84
CA LYS A 30 8.85 13.38 11.72
C LYS A 30 8.16 12.80 10.50
N ASP A 31 8.94 12.16 9.63
CA ASP A 31 8.55 11.28 8.52
C ASP A 31 9.27 11.62 7.20
N GLU A 32 10.30 12.47 7.22
CA GLU A 32 11.25 12.50 6.10
C GLU A 32 12.29 11.39 6.30
N GLN A 33 12.21 10.36 5.46
CA GLN A 33 13.20 9.29 5.43
C GLN A 33 14.55 9.87 4.98
N ASP A 34 15.64 9.51 5.66
CA ASP A 34 16.99 9.82 5.20
C ASP A 34 17.32 8.98 3.96
N LEU A 35 17.30 9.62 2.78
CA LEU A 35 17.57 8.99 1.49
C LEU A 35 19.05 8.98 1.12
N SER A 36 19.95 9.51 1.96
CA SER A 36 21.39 9.60 1.64
C SER A 36 22.06 8.24 1.40
N LYS A 37 21.45 7.15 1.86
CA LYS A 37 21.92 5.77 1.69
C LYS A 37 21.22 5.01 0.55
N VAL A 38 20.23 5.62 -0.09
CA VAL A 38 19.54 5.03 -1.23
C VAL A 38 20.28 5.46 -2.50
N PRO A 39 20.79 4.54 -3.32
CA PRO A 39 21.45 4.90 -4.56
C PRO A 39 20.45 5.49 -5.57
N GLY A 40 20.93 6.42 -6.40
CA GLY A 40 20.10 7.12 -7.39
C GLY A 40 19.46 8.40 -6.86
N THR A 41 18.75 9.09 -7.75
CA THR A 41 18.09 10.37 -7.51
C THR A 41 16.57 10.16 -7.49
N PRO A 42 15.88 10.43 -6.36
CA PRO A 42 14.42 10.37 -6.29
C PRO A 42 13.75 11.24 -7.36
N GLY A 43 12.71 10.73 -8.00
CA GLY A 43 11.98 11.41 -9.08
C GLY A 43 12.65 11.36 -10.45
N VAL A 44 13.89 10.87 -10.54
CA VAL A 44 14.61 10.63 -11.79
C VAL A 44 14.78 9.13 -12.00
N ASP A 45 15.42 8.45 -11.05
CA ASP A 45 15.75 7.03 -11.16
C ASP A 45 14.62 6.13 -10.61
N TYR A 46 13.88 6.63 -9.61
CA TYR A 46 12.75 5.93 -9.00
C TYR A 46 11.70 6.90 -8.44
N PRO A 47 10.43 6.50 -8.27
CA PRO A 47 9.36 7.35 -7.75
C PRO A 47 9.48 7.58 -6.23
N LEU A 48 8.88 8.67 -5.72
CA LEU A 48 8.90 9.02 -4.31
C LEU A 48 7.49 9.39 -3.79
N PHE A 49 6.57 8.43 -3.89
CA PHE A 49 5.21 8.58 -3.37
C PHE A 49 5.18 8.41 -1.85
N ARG A 50 4.37 9.23 -1.17
CA ARG A 50 4.11 9.12 0.29
C ARG A 50 2.88 8.26 0.61
N SER A 51 2.00 8.09 -0.37
CA SER A 51 0.81 7.25 -0.35
C SER A 51 0.55 6.77 -1.77
N VAL A 52 -0.16 5.65 -1.94
CA VAL A 52 -0.54 5.17 -3.27
C VAL A 52 -1.37 6.25 -3.98
N PRO A 53 -0.91 6.81 -5.12
CA PRO A 53 -1.67 7.82 -5.84
C PRO A 53 -2.87 7.18 -6.59
N PRO A 54 -3.91 7.95 -6.92
CA PRO A 54 -4.96 7.49 -7.83
C PRO A 54 -4.38 7.09 -9.18
N THR A 55 -4.83 5.95 -9.71
CA THR A 55 -4.42 5.37 -11.01
C THR A 55 -5.61 4.68 -11.67
N ASN A 56 -5.47 4.25 -12.93
CA ASN A 56 -6.52 3.47 -13.60
C ASN A 56 -6.45 1.96 -13.30
N PHE A 57 -5.59 1.53 -12.38
CA PHE A 57 -5.51 0.13 -11.98
C PHE A 57 -6.85 -0.34 -11.39
N HIS A 58 -7.28 -1.54 -11.77
CA HIS A 58 -8.53 -2.12 -11.32
C HIS A 58 -8.44 -3.65 -11.32
N CYS A 59 -8.82 -4.30 -10.22
CA CYS A 59 -8.76 -5.75 -10.07
C CYS A 59 -9.73 -6.51 -11.01
N GLY A 60 -10.75 -5.83 -11.54
CA GLY A 60 -11.59 -6.37 -12.61
C GLY A 60 -10.93 -6.41 -14.00
N ASN A 61 -9.77 -5.77 -14.17
CA ASN A 61 -9.06 -5.70 -15.45
C ASN A 61 -7.78 -6.55 -15.48
N VAL A 62 -7.44 -7.21 -14.37
CA VAL A 62 -6.27 -8.11 -14.30
C VAL A 62 -6.66 -9.53 -14.72
N PRO A 63 -5.73 -10.32 -15.28
CA PRO A 63 -6.05 -11.64 -15.83
C PRO A 63 -6.34 -12.72 -14.78
N TYR A 64 -5.82 -12.58 -13.54
CA TYR A 64 -5.92 -13.61 -12.51
C TYR A 64 -6.33 -13.04 -11.14
N ALA A 65 -7.17 -13.76 -10.40
CA ALA A 65 -7.43 -13.45 -9.00
C ALA A 65 -7.63 -14.76 -8.24
N PRO A 66 -7.00 -14.95 -7.07
CA PRO A 66 -6.17 -13.98 -6.34
C PRO A 66 -4.77 -13.76 -6.93
N GLY A 67 -4.21 -12.55 -6.77
CA GLY A 67 -2.89 -12.22 -7.30
C GLY A 67 -2.31 -10.87 -6.84
N MET A 68 -1.01 -10.68 -7.07
CA MET A 68 -0.25 -9.45 -6.81
C MET A 68 0.21 -8.82 -8.12
N TYR A 69 0.07 -7.49 -8.21
CA TYR A 69 0.22 -6.75 -9.45
C TYR A 69 1.04 -5.48 -9.26
N ALA A 70 2.14 -5.36 -10.00
CA ALA A 70 2.91 -4.11 -10.08
C ALA A 70 2.08 -3.01 -10.73
N ASN A 71 2.00 -1.82 -10.14
CA ASN A 71 1.32 -0.70 -10.78
C ASN A 71 2.29 0.09 -11.67
N VAL A 72 2.26 -0.19 -12.97
CA VAL A 72 3.12 0.46 -13.96
C VAL A 72 2.89 1.97 -14.07
N GLU A 73 1.70 2.49 -13.76
CA GLU A 73 1.43 3.95 -13.77
C GLU A 73 2.21 4.68 -12.67
N THR A 74 2.57 3.97 -11.60
CA THR A 74 3.37 4.50 -10.48
C THR A 74 4.85 4.19 -10.60
N GLY A 75 5.32 3.76 -11.78
CA GLY A 75 6.68 3.26 -11.93
C GLY A 75 6.98 2.04 -11.05
N CYS A 76 5.95 1.25 -10.72
CA CYS A 76 6.01 0.07 -9.85
C CYS A 76 6.40 0.35 -8.39
N GLN A 77 6.41 1.60 -7.92
CA GLN A 77 6.53 1.83 -6.47
C GLN A 77 5.26 1.37 -5.74
N ALA A 78 4.08 1.53 -6.35
CA ALA A 78 2.86 0.92 -5.84
C ALA A 78 2.65 -0.48 -6.42
N TYR A 79 2.04 -1.34 -5.62
CA TYR A 79 1.52 -2.63 -6.05
C TYR A 79 0.18 -2.91 -5.40
N HIS A 80 -0.59 -3.80 -6.02
CA HIS A 80 -1.94 -4.14 -5.61
C HIS A 80 -2.10 -5.63 -5.41
N VAL A 81 -2.92 -6.01 -4.44
CA VAL A 81 -3.34 -7.37 -4.18
C VAL A 81 -4.82 -7.47 -4.51
N CYS A 82 -5.14 -8.26 -5.53
CA CYS A 82 -6.50 -8.57 -5.93
C CYS A 82 -6.95 -9.90 -5.32
N HIS A 83 -8.08 -9.90 -4.63
CA HIS A 83 -8.66 -11.09 -4.00
C HIS A 83 -10.17 -11.17 -4.25
N ASP A 84 -10.99 -11.10 -3.21
CA ASP A 84 -12.46 -11.25 -3.28
C ASP A 84 -13.21 -9.91 -3.45
N GLY A 85 -12.47 -8.81 -3.57
CA GLY A 85 -13.01 -7.47 -3.79
C GLY A 85 -13.43 -6.72 -2.53
N ARG A 86 -13.23 -7.27 -1.32
CA ARG A 86 -13.55 -6.58 -0.07
C ARG A 86 -12.73 -5.32 0.18
N GLU A 87 -11.54 -5.24 -0.41
CA GLU A 87 -10.64 -4.07 -0.32
C GLU A 87 -10.95 -3.01 -1.39
N GLY A 88 -12.04 -3.17 -2.14
CA GLY A 88 -12.48 -2.24 -3.16
C GLY A 88 -11.90 -2.54 -4.55
N HIS A 89 -12.11 -1.61 -5.46
CA HIS A 89 -11.90 -1.85 -6.89
C HIS A 89 -10.43 -2.01 -7.30
N GLN A 90 -9.48 -1.45 -6.54
CA GLN A 90 -8.03 -1.65 -6.73
C GLN A 90 -7.48 -2.79 -5.87
N GLY A 91 -8.32 -3.44 -5.06
CA GLY A 91 -7.85 -4.36 -4.03
C GLY A 91 -7.01 -3.67 -2.95
N ALA A 92 -6.28 -4.46 -2.16
CA ALA A 92 -5.37 -3.89 -1.17
C ALA A 92 -4.17 -3.25 -1.87
N SER A 93 -3.84 -2.02 -1.51
CA SER A 93 -2.83 -1.21 -2.20
C SER A 93 -1.68 -0.87 -1.26
N PHE A 94 -0.46 -0.99 -1.76
CA PHE A 94 0.77 -0.84 -0.96
C PHE A 94 1.82 -0.02 -1.71
N LEU A 95 2.73 0.61 -0.97
CA LEU A 95 3.94 1.19 -1.52
C LEU A 95 5.16 0.38 -1.08
N CYS A 96 6.06 0.12 -2.03
CA CYS A 96 7.42 -0.28 -1.73
C CYS A 96 8.18 0.87 -1.05
N PRO A 97 9.14 0.55 -0.14
CA PRO A 97 10.03 1.55 0.44
C PRO A 97 10.74 2.42 -0.60
N ASN A 98 11.11 3.65 -0.24
CA ASN A 98 11.82 4.54 -1.15
C ASN A 98 13.14 3.92 -1.61
N GLY A 99 13.37 3.93 -2.94
CA GLY A 99 14.51 3.26 -3.58
C GLY A 99 14.25 1.83 -4.05
N THR A 100 13.05 1.31 -3.81
CA THR A 100 12.65 -0.03 -4.24
C THR A 100 11.37 0.01 -5.03
N LEU A 101 11.20 -0.95 -5.93
CA LEU A 101 10.05 -1.12 -6.81
C LEU A 101 9.53 -2.55 -6.66
N PHE A 102 8.22 -2.75 -6.85
CA PHE A 102 7.64 -4.08 -6.84
C PHE A 102 8.11 -4.86 -8.07
N ASN A 103 8.88 -5.90 -7.82
CA ASN A 103 9.35 -6.82 -8.84
C ASN A 103 8.28 -7.90 -9.07
N GLN A 104 7.57 -7.80 -10.18
CA GLN A 104 6.51 -8.77 -10.54
C GLN A 104 7.05 -10.20 -10.66
N HIS A 105 8.33 -10.38 -11.01
CA HIS A 105 8.94 -11.71 -11.10
C HIS A 105 9.16 -12.36 -9.72
N GLU A 106 9.53 -11.55 -8.73
CA GLU A 106 9.90 -12.01 -7.37
C GLU A 106 8.75 -11.91 -6.37
N PHE A 107 7.64 -11.26 -6.73
CA PHE A 107 6.52 -10.97 -5.82
C PHE A 107 6.95 -10.19 -4.56
N ALA A 108 7.98 -9.36 -4.69
CA ALA A 108 8.57 -8.60 -3.60
C ALA A 108 9.11 -7.24 -4.09
N CYS A 109 9.33 -6.31 -3.16
CA CYS A 109 10.04 -5.07 -3.47
C CYS A 109 11.54 -5.36 -3.59
N ASP A 110 12.16 -4.92 -4.68
CA ASP A 110 13.59 -5.02 -4.94
C ASP A 110 14.13 -3.64 -5.30
N TRP A 111 15.45 -3.47 -5.27
CA TRP A 111 16.11 -2.23 -5.65
C TRP A 111 15.68 -1.76 -7.04
N TRP A 112 15.46 -0.46 -7.19
CA TRP A 112 14.92 0.11 -8.43
C TRP A 112 15.71 -0.28 -9.68
N TYR A 113 17.02 -0.46 -9.57
CA TYR A 113 17.89 -0.84 -10.68
C TYR A 113 17.81 -2.32 -11.06
N ASN A 114 17.15 -3.17 -10.26
CA ASN A 114 16.88 -4.58 -10.55
C ASN A 114 15.52 -4.79 -11.23
N VAL A 115 14.67 -3.75 -11.27
CA VAL A 115 13.28 -3.88 -11.70
C VAL A 115 13.04 -3.14 -13.00
N ASN A 116 12.77 -3.87 -14.08
CA ASN A 116 12.21 -3.28 -15.30
C ASN A 116 10.69 -3.20 -15.20
N CYS A 117 10.18 -2.07 -14.67
CA CYS A 117 8.74 -1.88 -14.48
C CYS A 117 7.91 -2.01 -15.76
N ALA A 118 8.46 -1.64 -16.93
CA ALA A 118 7.76 -1.73 -18.20
C ALA A 118 7.43 -3.18 -18.61
N ASP A 119 8.18 -4.16 -18.10
CA ASP A 119 7.94 -5.58 -18.37
C ASP A 119 6.94 -6.23 -17.41
N ALA A 120 6.53 -5.54 -16.33
CA ALA A 120 5.73 -6.13 -15.26
C ALA A 120 4.42 -6.74 -15.77
N GLN A 121 3.69 -6.07 -16.68
CA GLN A 121 2.43 -6.60 -17.23
C GLN A 121 2.60 -7.94 -17.97
N LYS A 122 3.75 -8.15 -18.62
CA LYS A 122 4.06 -9.42 -19.33
C LYS A 122 4.29 -10.58 -18.36
N LEU A 123 4.53 -10.27 -17.08
CA LEU A 123 4.83 -11.22 -16.02
C LEU A 123 3.62 -11.50 -15.12
N TYR A 124 2.45 -10.94 -15.42
CA TYR A 124 1.24 -11.16 -14.63
C TYR A 124 0.80 -12.63 -14.58
N ASP A 125 1.15 -13.43 -15.60
CA ASP A 125 0.91 -14.88 -15.65
C ASP A 125 1.62 -15.64 -14.53
N LEU A 126 2.66 -15.06 -13.91
CA LEU A 126 3.29 -15.66 -12.72
C LEU A 126 2.34 -15.73 -11.53
N ASN A 127 1.22 -15.00 -11.54
CA ASN A 127 0.15 -15.18 -10.55
C ASN A 127 -0.52 -16.56 -10.62
N LEU A 128 -0.28 -17.35 -11.68
CA LEU A 128 -0.72 -18.74 -11.76
C LEU A 128 0.26 -19.73 -11.11
N ASP A 129 1.47 -19.29 -10.79
CA ASP A 129 2.52 -20.14 -10.23
C ASP A 129 2.27 -20.40 -8.73
N PRO A 130 1.96 -21.65 -8.31
CA PRO A 130 1.72 -21.99 -6.91
C PRO A 130 2.95 -21.87 -6.00
N GLU A 131 4.16 -21.87 -6.57
CA GLU A 131 5.39 -21.71 -5.81
C GLU A 131 5.67 -20.23 -5.49
N LYS A 132 5.18 -19.30 -6.33
CA LYS A 132 5.38 -17.86 -6.17
C LYS A 132 4.20 -17.14 -5.54
N ASN A 133 2.99 -17.42 -5.99
CA ASN A 133 1.82 -16.68 -5.54
C ASN A 133 1.40 -17.14 -4.12
N PRO A 134 1.50 -16.27 -3.10
CA PRO A 134 1.24 -16.63 -1.70
C PRO A 134 -0.23 -16.96 -1.40
N PHE A 135 -1.14 -16.74 -2.36
CA PHE A 135 -2.56 -17.05 -2.23
C PHE A 135 -2.92 -18.47 -2.68
N PHE A 136 -1.98 -19.24 -3.26
CA PHE A 136 -2.22 -20.66 -3.48
C PHE A 136 -2.14 -21.46 -2.17
N PRO A 137 -3.05 -22.43 -1.96
CA PRO A 137 -2.92 -23.36 -0.85
C PRO A 137 -1.61 -24.13 -0.97
N LYS A 138 -0.72 -23.97 0.01
CA LYS A 138 0.48 -24.82 0.10
C LYS A 138 0.02 -26.25 0.38
N LYS A 139 0.47 -27.21 -0.42
CA LYS A 139 0.27 -28.64 -0.13
C LYS A 139 0.89 -28.92 1.24
N LYS A 140 0.13 -29.53 2.15
CA LYS A 140 0.67 -29.96 3.45
C LYS A 140 1.53 -31.20 3.21
N PRO A 141 2.70 -31.32 3.86
CA PRO A 141 3.57 -32.50 3.73
C PRO A 141 2.89 -33.84 4.07
N GLU A 142 1.75 -33.82 4.76
CA GLU A 142 1.04 -35.01 5.23
C GLU A 142 0.35 -35.81 4.09
N GLU A 143 0.09 -35.20 2.93
CA GLU A 143 -0.58 -35.88 1.80
C GLU A 143 0.36 -36.70 0.89
N GLU A 144 1.68 -36.48 0.93
CA GLU A 144 2.64 -37.21 0.07
C GLU A 144 2.96 -38.63 0.60
N GLN A 145 2.75 -38.88 1.90
CA GLN A 145 3.10 -40.16 2.52
C GLN A 145 2.08 -41.28 2.23
N HIS A 146 0.87 -40.94 1.75
CA HIS A 146 -0.20 -41.92 1.51
C HIS A 146 -0.14 -42.60 0.12
N TYR A 147 0.66 -42.07 -0.81
CA TYR A 147 0.84 -42.64 -2.16
C TYR A 147 2.15 -43.42 -2.34
N ALA A 148 3.02 -43.45 -1.32
CA ALA A 148 4.34 -44.08 -1.39
C ALA A 148 4.39 -45.51 -0.78
N ILE A 149 3.25 -46.21 -0.64
CA ILE A 149 3.28 -47.64 -0.25
C ILE A 149 3.58 -48.47 -1.50
N PRO A 150 4.72 -49.18 -1.59
CA PRO A 150 4.99 -50.09 -2.70
C PRO A 150 3.99 -51.24 -2.63
N GLN A 151 3.20 -51.39 -3.67
CA GLN A 151 2.26 -52.49 -3.83
C GLN A 151 3.02 -53.76 -4.25
N TYR A 152 3.85 -54.36 -3.40
CA TYR A 152 4.35 -55.74 -3.61
C TYR A 152 4.87 -56.36 -2.31
N ASP A 153 4.04 -57.21 -1.71
CA ASP A 153 4.43 -58.55 -1.25
C ASP A 153 3.16 -59.36 -1.00
N GLN A 154 2.57 -59.81 -2.12
CA GLN A 154 1.86 -61.08 -2.12
C GLN A 154 2.93 -62.13 -2.41
N TYR A 155 3.17 -63.05 -1.47
CA TYR A 155 3.53 -64.47 -1.61
C TYR A 155 4.08 -64.99 -0.27
#